data_AF-A0A6G0VNI0-F1
#
_entry.id   AF-A0A6G0VNI0-F1
#
_cell.length_a   1.000
_cell.length_b   1.000
_cell.length_c   1.000
_cell.angle_alpha   90.00
_cell.angle_beta   90.00
_cell.angle_gamma   90.00
#
_symmetry.space_group_name_H-M   'P 1'
#
loop_
_entity.id
_entity.type
_entity.pdbx_description
1 polymer ?
#
loop_
_entity_poly.entity_id
_entity_poly.type
_entity_poly.pdbx_seq_one_letter_code
_entity_poly.pdbx_strand_id
1 'polypeptide(L)'
;KRILTMSTVFQITQRPVIFLCKCLGIINISTTSGPDGLLTQNTNITFYSFLELTRIIAIFIITYNVQKHVLLPEKVEIYKCWVIIISAKISEKWIIKLINGIMEYDKKLTSTLTLNVIQGRPIIKKNWKLIFSCVFAYYVGTSVLTLMVLPKFRVMQLKIVPFYFIVFLSNAIDVTLVISTYFYLQNLEYRFHTLNGFWTQFQNGLTTTPIVETSWTHDEITMFVDNIRRLHAELCELLKIFSTGFGQMLVAFFLFIYISIV
;
A
#
# COMPACT_ATOMS: atom_id res chain seq x y z
N LYS A 1 -6.65 27.91 8.59
CA LYS A 1 -5.96 26.75 7.96
C LYS A 1 -6.19 25.55 8.88
N ARG A 2 -7.10 24.60 8.55
CA ARG A 2 -7.35 23.42 9.42
C ARG A 2 -6.08 22.57 9.49
N ILE A 3 -5.55 22.36 10.69
CA ILE A 3 -4.47 21.40 10.94
C ILE A 3 -5.12 20.02 10.85
N LEU A 4 -4.88 19.31 9.74
CA LEU A 4 -5.28 17.92 9.60
C LEU A 4 -4.30 17.07 10.41
N THR A 5 -4.83 16.21 11.28
CA THR A 5 -4.02 15.24 12.02
C THR A 5 -3.40 14.22 11.05
N MET A 6 -2.26 13.65 11.42
CA MET A 6 -1.55 12.63 10.61
C MET A 6 -2.51 11.50 10.16
N SER A 7 -3.38 11.06 11.06
CA SER A 7 -4.43 10.06 10.79
C SER A 7 -5.41 10.49 9.69
N THR A 8 -5.91 11.73 9.73
CA THR A 8 -6.85 12.23 8.70
C THR A 8 -6.19 12.37 7.33
N VAL A 9 -4.92 12.76 7.27
CA VAL A 9 -4.16 12.84 6.01
C VAL A 9 -3.96 11.44 5.42
N PHE A 10 -3.58 10.47 6.26
CA PHE A 10 -3.44 9.07 5.85
C PHE A 10 -4.77 8.53 5.31
N GLN A 11 -5.87 8.72 6.03
CA GLN A 11 -7.20 8.28 5.60
C GLN A 11 -7.64 8.84 4.25
N ILE A 12 -7.38 10.12 3.97
CA ILE A 12 -7.76 10.73 2.69
C ILE A 12 -6.89 10.19 1.56
N THR A 13 -5.58 10.04 1.81
CA THR A 13 -4.60 9.66 0.78
C THR A 13 -4.59 8.16 0.47
N GLN A 14 -5.01 7.30 1.40
CA GLN A 14 -5.10 5.85 1.18
C GLN A 14 -6.31 5.42 0.34
N ARG A 15 -7.39 6.21 0.28
CA ARG A 15 -8.61 5.88 -0.47
C ARG A 15 -8.37 5.44 -1.92
N PRO A 16 -7.62 6.19 -2.75
CA PRO A 16 -7.34 5.76 -4.12
C PRO A 16 -6.54 4.46 -4.18
N VAL A 17 -5.60 4.23 -3.25
CA VAL A 17 -4.82 2.98 -3.18
C VAL A 17 -5.72 1.80 -2.87
N ILE A 18 -6.58 1.94 -1.85
CA ILE A 18 -7.54 0.89 -1.46
C ILE A 18 -8.50 0.60 -2.61
N PHE A 19 -8.97 1.63 -3.32
CA PHE A 19 -9.81 1.45 -4.50
C PHE A 19 -9.12 0.61 -5.59
N LEU A 20 -7.87 0.94 -5.93
CA LEU A 20 -7.07 0.16 -6.90
C LEU A 20 -6.88 -1.29 -6.43
N CYS A 21 -6.51 -1.49 -5.17
CA CYS A 21 -6.35 -2.83 -4.59
C CYS A 21 -7.64 -3.66 -4.67
N LYS A 22 -8.81 -3.04 -4.48
CA LYS A 22 -10.11 -3.72 -4.60
C LYS A 22 -10.46 -4.07 -6.04
N CYS A 23 -10.26 -3.15 -6.98
CA CYS A 23 -10.53 -3.39 -8.40
C CYS A 23 -9.77 -4.60 -8.93
N LEU A 24 -8.53 -4.79 -8.47
CA LEU A 24 -7.65 -5.87 -8.91
C LEU A 24 -7.69 -7.10 -8.01
N GLY A 25 -8.51 -7.08 -6.95
CA GLY A 25 -8.71 -8.23 -6.08
C GLY A 25 -7.61 -8.49 -5.06
N ILE A 26 -6.69 -7.54 -4.86
CA ILE A 26 -5.68 -7.59 -3.78
C ILE A 26 -6.35 -7.49 -2.41
N ILE A 27 -7.36 -6.63 -2.29
CA ILE A 27 -8.22 -6.53 -1.10
C ILE A 27 -9.64 -6.91 -1.53
N ASN A 28 -10.38 -7.61 -0.68
CA ASN A 28 -11.76 -7.96 -0.96
C ASN A 28 -12.64 -6.71 -1.09
N ILE A 29 -13.57 -6.73 -2.05
CA ILE A 29 -14.54 -5.66 -2.25
C ILE A 29 -15.38 -5.41 -0.99
N SER A 30 -15.64 -6.47 -0.20
CA SER A 30 -16.40 -6.41 1.06
C SER A 30 -15.73 -5.63 2.19
N THR A 31 -14.43 -5.31 2.08
CA THR A 31 -13.72 -4.55 3.12
C THR A 31 -14.19 -3.10 3.10
N THR A 32 -14.84 -2.61 4.14
CA THR A 32 -15.31 -1.22 4.22
C THR A 32 -14.53 -0.43 5.25
N SER A 33 -14.45 0.89 5.04
CA SER A 33 -13.93 1.81 6.05
C SER A 33 -15.06 2.12 7.02
N GLY A 34 -14.90 1.79 8.29
CA GLY A 34 -15.79 2.20 9.35
C GLY A 34 -15.75 3.72 9.60
N PRO A 35 -16.64 4.24 10.48
CA PRO A 35 -16.68 5.66 10.83
C PRO A 35 -15.36 6.16 11.43
N ASP A 36 -14.63 5.28 12.13
CA ASP A 36 -13.31 5.58 12.70
C ASP A 36 -12.17 5.53 11.67
N GLY A 37 -12.51 5.20 10.42
CA GLY A 37 -11.61 4.97 9.29
C GLY A 37 -10.93 3.59 9.26
N LEU A 38 -11.12 2.77 10.30
CA LEU A 38 -10.60 1.40 10.36
C LEU A 38 -11.27 0.52 9.29
N LEU A 39 -10.48 -0.32 8.64
CA LEU A 39 -10.97 -1.32 7.70
C LEU A 39 -11.53 -2.51 8.45
N THR A 40 -12.80 -2.82 8.18
CA THR A 40 -13.47 -4.02 8.67
C THR A 40 -13.97 -4.85 7.51
N GLN A 41 -13.89 -6.17 7.67
CA GLN A 41 -14.45 -7.09 6.68
C GLN A 41 -15.94 -7.24 6.97
N ASN A 42 -16.78 -6.89 6.00
CA ASN A 42 -18.21 -7.16 6.13
C ASN A 42 -18.49 -8.62 5.76
N THR A 43 -18.64 -9.47 6.79
CA THR A 43 -18.83 -10.91 6.64
C THR A 43 -20.26 -11.31 6.27
N ASN A 44 -21.24 -10.41 6.38
CA ASN A 44 -22.66 -10.73 6.30
C ASN A 44 -23.32 -10.48 4.94
N ILE A 45 -22.54 -10.24 3.88
CA ILE A 45 -23.09 -9.89 2.57
C ILE A 45 -22.71 -10.94 1.54
N THR A 46 -23.62 -11.90 1.33
CA THR A 46 -23.55 -12.95 0.29
C THR A 46 -23.24 -12.37 -1.09
N PHE A 47 -23.71 -11.15 -1.38
CA PHE A 47 -23.48 -10.44 -2.63
C PHE A 47 -21.99 -10.17 -2.92
N TYR A 48 -21.18 -9.75 -1.94
CA TYR A 48 -19.75 -9.50 -2.19
C TYR A 48 -18.96 -10.79 -2.40
N SER A 49 -19.29 -11.85 -1.65
CA SER A 49 -18.72 -13.17 -1.87
C SER A 49 -19.04 -13.70 -3.27
N PHE A 50 -20.27 -13.47 -3.76
CA PHE A 50 -20.67 -13.80 -5.12
C PHE A 50 -19.88 -12.99 -6.18
N LEU A 51 -19.69 -11.68 -5.98
CA LEU A 51 -18.89 -10.85 -6.89
C LEU A 51 -17.42 -11.30 -6.95
N GLU A 52 -16.80 -11.59 -5.82
CA GLU A 52 -15.42 -12.10 -5.76
C GLU A 52 -15.29 -13.45 -6.49
N LEU A 53 -16.23 -14.37 -6.24
CA LEU A 53 -16.25 -15.67 -6.92
C LEU A 53 -16.45 -15.50 -8.44
N THR A 54 -17.38 -14.65 -8.85
CA THR A 54 -17.65 -14.34 -10.26
C THR A 54 -16.41 -13.76 -10.94
N ARG A 55 -15.69 -12.86 -10.25
CA ARG A 55 -14.42 -12.30 -10.76
C ARG A 55 -13.36 -13.39 -10.97
N ILE A 56 -13.17 -14.28 -9.99
CA ILE A 56 -12.19 -15.37 -10.10
C ILE A 56 -12.56 -16.33 -11.24
N ILE A 57 -13.83 -16.71 -11.36
CA ILE A 57 -14.33 -17.57 -12.45
C ILE A 57 -14.12 -16.90 -13.82
N ALA A 58 -14.43 -15.62 -13.95
CA ALA A 58 -14.22 -14.87 -15.19
C ALA A 58 -12.74 -14.83 -15.58
N ILE A 59 -11.84 -14.51 -14.64
CA ILE A 59 -10.38 -14.51 -14.88
C ILE A 59 -9.91 -15.92 -15.25
N PHE A 60 -10.44 -16.97 -14.61
CA PHE A 60 -10.12 -18.36 -14.93
C PHE A 60 -10.53 -18.76 -16.34
N ILE A 61 -11.76 -18.45 -16.75
CA ILE A 61 -12.24 -18.75 -18.12
C ILE A 61 -11.39 -18.01 -19.16
N ILE A 62 -11.09 -16.73 -18.92
CA ILE A 62 -10.27 -15.92 -19.84
C ILE A 62 -8.85 -16.48 -19.93
N THR A 63 -8.21 -16.76 -18.80
CA THR A 63 -6.84 -17.30 -18.76
C THR A 63 -6.75 -18.68 -19.41
N TYR A 64 -7.71 -19.57 -19.16
CA TYR A 64 -7.79 -20.88 -19.81
C TYR A 64 -7.92 -20.77 -21.33
N ASN A 65 -8.77 -19.86 -21.81
CA ASN A 65 -8.95 -19.64 -23.24
C ASN A 65 -7.68 -19.10 -23.91
N VAL A 66 -6.96 -18.18 -23.26
CA VAL A 66 -5.72 -17.62 -23.80
C VAL A 66 -4.60 -18.65 -23.78
N GLN A 67 -4.45 -19.43 -22.69
CA GLN A 67 -3.36 -20.38 -22.51
C GLN A 67 -3.23 -21.42 -23.64
N LYS A 68 -4.36 -21.78 -24.28
CA LYS A 68 -4.38 -22.73 -25.42
C LYS A 68 -3.72 -22.18 -26.69
N HIS A 69 -3.58 -20.86 -26.80
CA HIS A 69 -3.29 -20.19 -28.06
C HIS A 69 -2.04 -19.32 -28.03
N VAL A 70 -1.35 -19.22 -26.90
CA VAL A 70 -0.18 -18.34 -26.73
C VAL A 70 1.13 -19.11 -26.57
N LEU A 71 2.24 -18.44 -26.92
CA LEU A 71 3.59 -18.98 -26.81
C LEU A 71 4.07 -18.99 -25.34
N LEU A 72 5.27 -19.50 -25.12
CA LEU A 72 5.84 -19.64 -23.77
C LEU A 72 5.95 -18.31 -23.00
N PRO A 73 6.42 -17.19 -23.58
CA PRO A 73 6.58 -15.92 -22.85
C PRO A 73 5.26 -15.36 -22.31
N GLU A 74 4.18 -15.48 -23.08
CA GLU A 74 2.85 -15.03 -22.67
C GLU A 74 2.26 -15.92 -21.56
N LYS A 75 2.64 -17.20 -21.52
CA LYS A 75 2.26 -18.10 -20.41
C LYS A 75 2.93 -17.66 -19.11
N VAL A 76 4.18 -17.18 -19.15
CA VAL A 76 4.88 -16.65 -17.98
C VAL A 76 4.12 -15.46 -17.38
N GLU A 77 3.60 -14.56 -18.21
CA GLU A 77 2.75 -13.44 -17.76
C GLU A 77 1.44 -13.90 -17.12
N ILE A 78 0.79 -14.93 -17.67
CA ILE A 78 -0.40 -15.54 -17.06
C ILE A 78 -0.06 -16.13 -15.68
N TYR A 79 1.05 -16.86 -15.57
CA TYR A 79 1.49 -17.44 -14.30
C TYR A 79 1.84 -16.35 -13.28
N LYS A 80 2.52 -15.27 -13.70
CA LYS A 80 2.81 -14.11 -12.85
C LYS A 80 1.53 -13.54 -12.24
N CYS A 81 0.52 -13.26 -13.08
CA CYS A 81 -0.78 -12.77 -12.63
C CYS A 81 -1.40 -13.67 -11.55
N TRP A 82 -1.47 -14.97 -11.80
CA TRP A 82 -2.07 -15.92 -10.86
C TRP A 82 -1.31 -16.01 -9.55
N VAL A 83 0.03 -16.07 -9.59
CA VAL A 83 0.85 -16.13 -8.38
C VAL A 83 0.65 -14.86 -7.55
N ILE A 84 0.66 -13.68 -8.17
CA ILE A 84 0.42 -12.42 -7.45
C ILE A 84 -1.00 -12.38 -6.86
N ILE A 85 -2.04 -12.78 -7.61
CA ILE A 85 -3.41 -12.83 -7.10
C ILE A 85 -3.52 -13.78 -5.90
N ILE A 86 -2.94 -14.98 -5.97
CA ILE A 86 -2.96 -15.96 -4.88
C ILE A 86 -2.22 -15.42 -3.67
N SER A 87 -1.00 -14.90 -3.85
CA SER A 87 -0.24 -14.27 -2.77
C SER A 87 -1.01 -13.12 -2.14
N ALA A 88 -1.69 -12.29 -2.94
CA ALA A 88 -2.51 -11.20 -2.42
C ALA A 88 -3.65 -11.69 -1.52
N LYS A 89 -4.33 -12.78 -1.90
CA LYS A 89 -5.38 -13.38 -1.08
C LYS A 89 -4.87 -13.94 0.25
N ILE A 90 -3.70 -14.57 0.25
CA ILE A 90 -3.05 -15.05 1.48
C ILE A 90 -2.66 -13.86 2.37
N SER A 91 -2.19 -12.78 1.76
CA SER A 91 -1.71 -11.57 2.42
C SER A 91 -2.79 -10.60 2.88
N GLU A 92 -4.04 -10.75 2.44
CA GLU A 92 -5.10 -9.76 2.63
C GLU A 92 -5.29 -9.37 4.11
N LYS A 93 -5.33 -10.36 5.01
CA LYS A 93 -5.45 -10.14 6.46
C LYS A 93 -4.33 -9.25 7.00
N TRP A 94 -3.10 -9.44 6.51
CA TRP A 94 -1.94 -8.66 6.93
C TRP A 94 -1.97 -7.24 6.38
N ILE A 95 -2.45 -7.05 5.15
CA ILE A 95 -2.64 -5.72 4.54
C ILE A 95 -3.68 -4.92 5.36
N ILE A 96 -4.81 -5.53 5.73
CA ILE A 96 -5.82 -4.90 6.58
C ILE A 96 -5.23 -4.57 7.96
N LYS A 97 -4.49 -5.50 8.56
CA LYS A 97 -3.82 -5.29 9.85
C LYS A 97 -2.81 -4.15 9.80
N LEU A 98 -2.07 -4.01 8.69
CA LEU A 98 -1.14 -2.90 8.48
C LEU A 98 -1.87 -1.56 8.48
N ILE A 99 -2.93 -1.44 7.67
CA ILE A 99 -3.68 -0.19 7.52
C ILE A 99 -4.28 0.24 8.86
N ASN A 100 -4.92 -0.69 9.56
CA ASN A 100 -5.51 -0.44 10.88
C ASN A 100 -4.44 -0.11 11.93
N GLY A 101 -3.32 -0.83 11.90
CA GLY A 101 -2.22 -0.61 12.83
C GLY A 101 -1.53 0.74 12.63
N ILE A 102 -1.38 1.21 11.39
CA ILE A 102 -0.90 2.58 11.10
C ILE A 102 -1.85 3.62 11.70
N MET A 103 -3.16 3.41 11.57
CA MET A 103 -4.15 4.33 12.13
C MET A 103 -4.16 4.34 13.65
N GLU A 104 -4.06 3.17 14.27
CA GLU A 104 -3.97 3.04 15.73
C GLU A 104 -2.68 3.69 16.25
N TYR A 105 -1.57 3.47 15.55
CA TYR A 105 -0.29 4.12 15.84
C TYR A 105 -0.43 5.65 15.81
N ASP A 106 -1.07 6.23 14.78
CA ASP A 106 -1.27 7.68 14.70
C ASP A 106 -2.10 8.23 15.87
N LYS A 107 -3.11 7.47 16.32
CA LYS A 107 -3.91 7.83 17.49
C LYS A 107 -3.06 7.83 18.76
N LYS A 108 -2.27 6.78 18.98
CA LYS A 108 -1.34 6.67 20.12
C LYS A 108 -0.27 7.76 20.09
N LEU A 109 0.32 8.01 18.93
CA LEU A 109 1.32 9.06 18.75
C LEU A 109 0.77 10.43 19.18
N THR A 110 -0.46 10.73 18.77
CA THR A 110 -1.14 11.99 19.11
C THR A 110 -1.50 12.08 20.60
N SER A 111 -1.89 10.97 21.24
CA SER A 111 -2.25 10.96 22.66
C SER A 111 -1.03 10.98 23.60
N THR A 112 0.06 10.33 23.20
CA THR A 112 1.22 10.06 24.06
C THR A 112 2.25 11.19 24.00
N LEU A 113 2.43 11.81 22.84
CA LEU A 113 3.37 12.91 22.65
C LEU A 113 2.54 14.18 22.41
N THR A 114 2.22 14.86 23.52
CA THR A 114 1.38 16.06 23.57
C THR A 114 1.77 17.06 22.49
N LEU A 115 0.74 17.63 21.84
CA LEU A 115 0.77 18.45 20.61
C LEU A 115 1.81 19.60 20.58
N ASN A 116 2.36 20.02 21.72
CA ASN A 116 3.23 21.19 21.84
C ASN A 116 4.64 20.96 21.25
N VAL A 117 5.16 19.74 21.23
CA VAL A 117 6.45 19.42 20.57
C VAL A 117 6.29 19.25 19.04
N ILE A 118 5.07 18.94 18.59
CA ILE A 118 4.73 18.69 17.16
C ILE A 118 4.75 19.99 16.33
N GLN A 119 4.69 21.15 16.98
CA GLN A 119 4.52 22.45 16.30
C GLN A 119 5.75 22.91 15.48
N GLY A 120 6.91 22.25 15.62
CA GLY A 120 8.17 22.74 15.05
C GLY A 120 8.49 22.34 13.61
N ARG A 121 7.80 21.36 13.00
CA ARG A 121 8.06 20.97 11.58
C ARG A 121 6.78 20.83 10.77
N PRO A 122 6.65 21.53 9.63
CA PRO A 122 5.55 21.29 8.72
C PRO A 122 5.65 19.86 8.20
N ILE A 123 4.57 19.10 8.38
CA ILE A 123 4.33 17.83 7.70
C ILE A 123 4.68 18.05 6.22
N ILE A 124 5.77 17.44 5.73
CA ILE A 124 6.15 17.51 4.32
C ILE A 124 5.03 16.80 3.57
N LYS A 125 4.11 17.60 3.03
CA LYS A 125 2.92 17.12 2.34
C LYS A 125 3.37 16.62 0.97
N LYS A 126 3.83 15.38 0.91
CA LYS A 126 4.14 14.72 -0.37
C LYS A 126 2.87 14.76 -1.22
N ASN A 127 3.01 15.25 -2.44
CA ASN A 127 1.87 15.48 -3.31
C ASN A 127 1.43 14.15 -3.94
N TRP A 128 0.83 13.27 -3.13
CA TRP A 128 0.34 11.96 -3.57
C TRP A 128 -0.51 12.05 -4.82
N LYS A 129 -1.29 13.13 -4.98
CA LYS A 129 -2.05 13.39 -6.21
C LYS A 129 -1.16 13.43 -7.46
N LEU A 130 -0.01 14.09 -7.37
CA LEU A 130 0.95 14.18 -8.47
C LEU A 130 1.59 12.80 -8.73
N ILE A 131 1.99 12.07 -7.69
CA ILE A 131 2.55 10.73 -7.83
C ILE A 131 1.54 9.79 -8.49
N PHE A 132 0.30 9.75 -8.01
CA PHE A 132 -0.77 8.97 -8.64
C PHE A 132 -1.00 9.38 -10.09
N SER A 133 -1.02 10.69 -10.37
CA SER A 133 -1.19 11.19 -11.74
C SER A 133 -0.05 10.76 -12.66
N CYS A 134 1.20 10.82 -12.20
CA CYS A 134 2.36 10.41 -12.98
C CYS A 134 2.35 8.91 -13.26
N VAL A 135 2.08 8.07 -12.25
CA VAL A 135 2.05 6.62 -12.46
C VAL A 135 0.84 6.21 -13.32
N PHE A 136 -0.31 6.87 -13.15
CA PHE A 136 -1.46 6.66 -14.01
C PHE A 136 -1.16 7.06 -15.46
N ALA A 137 -0.53 8.22 -15.68
CA ALA A 137 -0.11 8.66 -17.01
C ALA A 137 0.90 7.69 -17.64
N TYR A 138 1.86 7.19 -16.86
CA TYR A 138 2.81 6.16 -17.28
C TYR A 138 2.07 4.89 -17.72
N TYR A 139 1.13 4.40 -16.90
CA TYR A 139 0.32 3.21 -17.20
C TYR A 139 -0.52 3.36 -18.46
N VAL A 140 -1.19 4.51 -18.63
CA VAL A 140 -1.97 4.80 -19.84
C VAL A 140 -1.03 4.87 -21.05
N GLY A 141 0.12 5.52 -20.91
CA GLY A 141 1.14 5.62 -21.95
C GLY A 141 1.65 4.25 -22.40
N THR A 142 2.02 3.36 -21.47
CA THR A 142 2.49 2.01 -21.80
C THR A 142 1.39 1.16 -22.42
N SER A 143 0.14 1.31 -21.96
CA SER A 143 -1.02 0.62 -22.54
C SER A 143 -1.28 1.07 -23.97
N VAL A 144 -1.25 2.39 -24.23
CA VAL A 144 -1.41 2.97 -25.58
C VAL A 144 -0.27 2.57 -26.50
N LEU A 145 0.98 2.60 -26.03
CA LEU A 145 2.14 2.13 -26.80
C LEU A 145 2.01 0.65 -27.16
N THR A 146 1.59 -0.19 -26.22
CA THR A 146 1.33 -1.61 -26.48
C THR A 146 0.27 -1.79 -27.58
N LEU A 147 -0.82 -1.03 -27.50
CA LEU A 147 -1.87 -1.00 -28.54
C LEU A 147 -1.36 -0.48 -29.89
N MET A 148 -0.45 0.49 -29.91
CA MET A 148 0.11 1.12 -31.11
C MET A 148 1.23 0.33 -31.78
N VAL A 149 1.95 -0.53 -31.05
CA VAL A 149 3.02 -1.39 -31.59
C VAL A 149 2.44 -2.69 -32.19
N LEU A 150 1.34 -3.19 -31.64
CA LEU A 150 0.64 -4.39 -32.13
C LEU A 150 -0.16 -4.30 -33.47
N PRO A 151 -0.41 -3.16 -34.15
CA PRO A 151 -1.12 -3.11 -35.42
C PRO A 151 -0.45 -3.88 -36.56
N LYS A 152 0.80 -4.34 -36.40
CA LYS A 152 1.44 -5.29 -37.34
C LYS A 152 0.78 -6.68 -37.37
N PHE A 153 -0.08 -7.02 -36.38
CA PHE A 153 -0.86 -8.27 -36.33
C PHE A 153 -2.32 -8.08 -36.80
N ARG A 154 -2.58 -7.09 -37.66
CA ARG A 154 -3.93 -6.65 -38.12
C ARG A 154 -4.80 -7.71 -38.80
N VAL A 155 -4.34 -8.95 -38.93
CA VAL A 155 -5.07 -10.03 -39.57
C VAL A 155 -5.16 -11.20 -38.58
N MET A 156 -6.20 -11.22 -37.71
CA MET A 156 -6.92 -12.44 -37.26
C MET A 156 -7.71 -12.27 -35.93
N GLN A 157 -9.04 -12.46 -36.02
CA GLN A 157 -9.94 -13.17 -35.07
C GLN A 157 -10.22 -12.58 -33.66
N LEU A 158 -11.44 -12.86 -33.18
CA LEU A 158 -11.98 -12.67 -31.80
C LEU A 158 -11.05 -13.14 -30.65
N LYS A 159 -10.00 -13.91 -30.97
CA LYS A 159 -9.04 -14.49 -30.03
C LYS A 159 -8.02 -13.49 -29.46
N ILE A 160 -7.85 -12.32 -30.10
CA ILE A 160 -6.92 -11.27 -29.64
C ILE A 160 -7.45 -10.52 -28.40
N VAL A 161 -8.77 -10.37 -28.30
CA VAL A 161 -9.42 -9.63 -27.19
C VAL A 161 -9.10 -10.20 -25.80
N PRO A 162 -9.25 -11.51 -25.54
CA PRO A 162 -8.93 -12.06 -24.22
C PRO A 162 -7.44 -11.99 -23.91
N PHE A 163 -6.56 -12.08 -24.92
CA PHE A 163 -5.12 -11.88 -24.71
C PHE A 163 -4.80 -10.45 -24.28
N TYR A 164 -5.37 -9.45 -24.96
CA TYR A 164 -5.22 -8.05 -24.58
C TYR A 164 -5.70 -7.78 -23.14
N PHE A 165 -6.83 -8.37 -22.76
CA PHE A 165 -7.36 -8.26 -21.41
C PHE A 165 -6.38 -8.77 -20.36
N ILE A 166 -5.69 -9.90 -20.62
CA ILE A 166 -4.69 -10.45 -19.68
C ILE A 166 -3.46 -9.55 -19.58
N VAL A 167 -2.93 -9.05 -20.69
CA VAL A 167 -1.78 -8.13 -20.66
C VAL A 167 -2.12 -6.85 -19.91
N PHE A 168 -3.31 -6.30 -20.16
CA PHE A 168 -3.82 -5.16 -19.40
C PHE A 168 -3.93 -5.47 -17.91
N LEU A 169 -4.51 -6.62 -17.55
CA LEU A 169 -4.64 -7.05 -16.16
C LEU A 169 -3.27 -7.22 -15.48
N SER A 170 -2.30 -7.81 -16.17
CA SER A 170 -0.92 -7.98 -15.68
C SER A 170 -0.28 -6.63 -15.35
N ASN A 171 -0.32 -5.70 -16.30
CA ASN A 171 0.23 -4.36 -16.10
C ASN A 171 -0.50 -3.60 -14.98
N ALA A 172 -1.82 -3.76 -14.86
CA ALA A 172 -2.60 -3.11 -13.81
C ALA A 172 -2.22 -3.62 -12.41
N ILE A 173 -2.02 -4.94 -12.29
CA ILE A 173 -1.56 -5.61 -11.07
C ILE A 173 -0.17 -5.10 -10.69
N ASP A 174 0.78 -5.08 -11.64
CA ASP A 174 2.15 -4.62 -11.41
C ASP A 174 2.17 -3.17 -10.91
N VAL A 175 1.46 -2.27 -11.60
CA VAL A 175 1.36 -0.86 -11.20
C VAL A 175 0.72 -0.71 -9.83
N THR A 176 -0.35 -1.43 -9.55
CA THR A 176 -1.04 -1.32 -8.25
C THR A 176 -0.19 -1.87 -7.12
N LEU A 177 0.54 -2.96 -7.35
CA LEU A 177 1.48 -3.52 -6.39
C LEU A 177 2.59 -2.52 -6.07
N VAL A 178 3.23 -1.94 -7.09
CA VAL A 178 4.31 -0.96 -6.92
C VAL A 178 3.81 0.29 -6.21
N ILE A 179 2.70 0.88 -6.65
CA ILE A 179 2.12 2.08 -6.02
C ILE A 179 1.76 1.80 -4.56
N SER A 180 1.09 0.69 -4.28
CA SER A 180 0.63 0.36 -2.92
C SER A 180 1.82 0.12 -1.99
N THR A 181 2.79 -0.65 -2.45
CA THR A 181 4.05 -0.91 -1.73
C THR A 181 4.77 0.38 -1.39
N TYR A 182 4.98 1.23 -2.39
CA TYR A 182 5.63 2.52 -2.22
C TYR A 182 4.85 3.43 -1.27
N PHE A 183 3.52 3.46 -1.40
CA PHE A 183 2.64 4.24 -0.54
C PHE A 183 2.79 3.85 0.93
N TYR A 184 2.73 2.56 1.25
CA TYR A 184 2.80 2.11 2.64
C TYR A 184 4.21 2.23 3.23
N LEU A 185 5.26 1.93 2.45
CA LEU A 185 6.65 2.14 2.90
C LEU A 185 6.93 3.60 3.21
N GLN A 186 6.55 4.52 2.33
CA GLN A 186 6.74 5.95 2.55
C GLN A 186 6.00 6.44 3.79
N ASN A 187 4.81 5.88 4.05
CA ASN A 187 4.04 6.19 5.25
C ASN A 187 4.70 5.69 6.53
N LEU A 188 5.30 4.50 6.51
CA LEU A 188 6.07 3.97 7.64
C LEU A 188 7.35 4.79 7.85
N GLU A 189 8.12 5.04 6.79
CA GLU A 189 9.34 5.86 6.82
C GLU A 189 9.08 7.24 7.43
N TYR A 190 7.99 7.89 7.03
CA TYR A 190 7.60 9.20 7.57
C TYR A 190 7.35 9.16 9.09
N ARG A 191 6.78 8.08 9.61
CA ARG A 191 6.54 7.91 11.05
C ARG A 191 7.81 7.59 11.81
N PHE A 192 8.71 6.79 11.25
CA PHE A 192 10.07 6.61 11.79
C PHE A 192 10.81 7.95 11.87
N HIS A 193 10.75 8.77 10.82
CA HIS A 193 11.33 10.12 10.84
C HIS A 193 10.69 11.04 11.88
N THR A 194 9.38 10.97 12.05
CA THR A 194 8.65 11.75 13.06
C THR A 194 9.12 11.36 14.47
N LEU A 195 9.22 10.06 14.75
CA LEU A 195 9.68 9.55 16.03
C LEU A 195 11.15 9.92 16.31
N ASN A 196 12.02 9.80 15.30
CA ASN A 196 13.40 10.23 15.40
C ASN A 196 13.51 11.77 15.62
N GLY A 197 12.60 12.53 15.02
CA GLY A 197 12.46 13.97 15.28
C GLY A 197 12.23 14.28 16.75
N PHE A 198 11.33 13.55 17.42
CA PHE A 198 11.10 13.71 18.86
C PHE A 198 12.32 13.35 19.69
N TRP A 199 13.03 12.28 19.34
CA TRP A 199 14.26 11.87 20.02
C TRP A 199 15.35 12.97 19.93
N THR A 200 15.61 13.47 18.72
CA THR A 200 16.63 14.52 18.51
C THR A 200 16.28 15.83 19.20
N GLN A 201 15.00 16.23 19.21
CA GLN A 201 14.54 17.43 19.91
C GLN A 201 14.68 17.30 21.42
N PHE A 202 14.35 16.13 21.97
CA PHE A 202 14.54 15.84 23.38
C PHE A 202 16.01 15.95 23.78
N GLN A 203 16.91 15.34 23.01
CA GLN A 203 18.35 15.42 23.25
C GLN A 203 18.86 16.87 23.20
N ASN A 204 18.45 17.65 22.20
CA ASN A 204 18.84 19.06 22.09
C ASN A 204 18.32 19.87 23.28
N GLY A 205 17.05 19.67 23.67
CA GLY A 205 16.42 20.34 24.80
C GLY A 205 17.09 20.06 26.14
N LEU A 206 17.75 18.92 26.31
CA LEU A 206 18.59 18.64 27.49
C LEU A 206 19.95 19.36 27.47
N THR A 207 20.44 19.74 26.29
CA THR A 207 21.80 20.33 26.12
C THR A 207 21.82 21.85 25.98
N THR A 208 20.73 22.48 25.52
CA THR A 208 20.73 23.91 25.13
C THR A 208 20.06 24.87 26.10
N THR A 209 19.35 24.40 27.12
CA THR A 209 18.74 25.28 28.14
C THR A 209 19.67 25.40 29.35
N PRO A 210 20.11 26.63 29.73
CA PRO A 210 20.73 26.83 31.02
C PRO A 210 19.68 26.51 32.09
N ILE A 211 20.13 25.84 33.15
CA ILE A 211 19.38 25.29 34.27
C ILE A 211 18.61 26.40 35.01
N VAL A 212 17.49 26.90 34.45
CA VAL A 212 16.57 27.81 35.14
C VAL A 212 15.15 27.63 34.58
N GLU A 213 14.29 27.05 35.43
CA GLU A 213 12.81 27.19 35.51
C GLU A 213 11.84 26.27 34.74
N THR A 214 12.25 25.36 33.86
CA THR A 214 11.40 24.20 33.48
C THR A 214 12.23 22.92 33.33
N SER A 215 12.91 22.50 34.41
CA SER A 215 13.66 21.24 34.39
C SER A 215 12.71 20.06 34.34
N TRP A 216 12.79 19.26 33.27
CA TRP A 216 12.12 17.98 33.22
C TRP A 216 12.53 17.15 34.43
N THR A 217 11.56 16.61 35.16
CA THR A 217 11.82 15.70 36.26
C THR A 217 12.39 14.38 35.72
N HIS A 218 13.11 13.64 36.56
CA HIS A 218 13.63 12.32 36.19
C HIS A 218 12.51 11.37 35.74
N ASP A 219 11.33 11.46 36.36
CA ASP A 219 10.17 10.66 36.02
C ASP A 219 9.58 11.04 34.65
N GLU A 220 9.51 12.33 34.32
CA GLU A 220 9.07 12.81 33.00
C GLU A 220 10.02 12.37 31.89
N ILE A 221 11.34 12.45 32.12
CA ILE A 221 12.36 11.95 31.20
C ILE A 221 12.17 10.45 30.97
N THR A 222 12.07 9.68 32.05
CA THR A 222 11.94 8.22 31.99
C THR A 222 10.67 7.82 31.24
N MET A 223 9.53 8.43 31.57
CA MET A 223 8.26 8.20 30.87
C MET A 223 8.34 8.55 29.38
N PHE A 224 8.98 9.66 29.03
CA PHE A 224 9.13 10.08 27.63
C PHE A 224 9.99 9.11 26.82
N VAL A 225 11.14 8.70 27.36
CA VAL A 225 12.05 7.72 26.72
C VAL A 225 11.34 6.38 26.53
N ASP A 226 10.62 5.91 27.56
CA ASP A 226 9.85 4.68 27.47
C ASP A 226 8.73 4.75 26.43
N ASN A 227 8.04 5.88 26.34
CA ASN A 227 7.03 6.11 25.31
C ASN A 227 7.62 6.09 23.90
N ILE A 228 8.76 6.74 23.66
CA ILE A 228 9.46 6.67 22.36
C ILE A 228 9.85 5.24 22.04
N ARG A 229 10.46 4.51 23.00
CA ARG A 229 10.87 3.11 22.82
C ARG A 229 9.69 2.22 22.45
N ARG A 230 8.55 2.38 23.14
CA ARG A 230 7.31 1.64 22.86
C ARG A 230 6.78 1.95 21.46
N LEU A 231 6.69 3.22 21.08
CA LEU A 231 6.25 3.62 19.75
C LEU A 231 7.19 3.12 18.65
N HIS A 232 8.49 3.09 18.90
CA HIS A 232 9.47 2.53 17.96
C HIS A 232 9.24 1.03 17.75
N ALA A 233 9.04 0.29 18.84
CA ALA A 233 8.74 -1.14 18.76
C ALA A 233 7.43 -1.41 17.99
N GLU A 234 6.38 -0.60 18.21
CA GLU A 234 5.13 -0.70 17.44
C GLU A 234 5.36 -0.42 15.94
N LEU A 235 6.19 0.56 15.55
CA LEU A 235 6.55 0.78 14.15
C LEU A 235 7.33 -0.38 13.54
N CYS A 236 8.27 -0.98 14.28
CA CYS A 236 8.98 -2.17 13.83
C CYS A 236 8.03 -3.35 13.58
N GLU A 237 7.04 -3.55 14.46
CA GLU A 237 6.00 -4.55 14.26
C GLU A 237 5.13 -4.25 13.04
N LEU A 238 4.79 -2.98 12.77
CA LEU A 238 4.08 -2.60 11.55
C LEU A 238 4.92 -2.87 10.29
N LEU A 239 6.23 -2.63 10.32
CA LEU A 239 7.13 -2.96 9.21
C LEU A 239 7.19 -4.47 8.97
N LYS A 240 7.20 -5.27 10.04
CA LYS A 240 7.12 -6.74 9.95
C LYS A 240 5.78 -7.19 9.34
N ILE A 241 4.67 -6.60 9.77
CA ILE A 241 3.34 -6.85 9.20
C ILE A 241 3.32 -6.48 7.71
N PHE A 242 3.92 -5.36 7.33
CA PHE A 242 4.09 -4.98 5.92
C PHE A 242 4.86 -6.04 5.14
N SER A 243 5.98 -6.54 5.67
CA SER A 243 6.77 -7.59 5.03
C SER A 243 5.96 -8.87 4.83
N THR A 244 5.12 -9.25 5.79
CA THR A 244 4.25 -10.42 5.65
C THR A 244 3.12 -10.18 4.64
N GLY A 245 2.57 -8.96 4.58
CA GLY A 245 1.51 -8.61 3.63
C GLY A 245 2.05 -8.42 2.21
N PHE A 246 2.85 -7.37 1.99
CA PHE A 246 3.33 -7.03 0.65
C PHE A 246 4.55 -7.83 0.21
N GLY A 247 5.40 -8.29 1.14
CA GLY A 247 6.64 -8.98 0.79
C GLY A 247 6.43 -10.25 -0.03
N GLN A 248 5.41 -11.06 0.28
CA GLN A 248 5.10 -12.26 -0.52
C GLN A 248 4.76 -11.92 -1.98
N MET A 249 3.96 -10.87 -2.20
CA MET A 249 3.61 -10.41 -3.54
C MET A 249 4.82 -9.83 -4.28
N LEU A 250 5.69 -9.09 -3.57
CA LEU A 250 6.91 -8.53 -4.14
C LEU A 250 7.91 -9.60 -4.56
N VAL A 251 8.08 -10.65 -3.76
CA VAL A 251 8.94 -11.79 -4.12
C VAL A 251 8.46 -12.44 -5.40
N ALA A 252 7.15 -12.70 -5.52
CA ALA A 252 6.56 -13.22 -6.76
C ALA A 252 6.82 -12.27 -7.94
N PHE A 253 6.52 -10.99 -7.77
CA PHE A 253 6.74 -9.96 -8.80
C PHE A 253 8.19 -9.91 -9.30
N PHE A 254 9.18 -9.84 -8.40
CA PHE A 254 10.59 -9.81 -8.77
C PHE A 254 11.07 -11.11 -9.40
N LEU A 255 10.58 -12.26 -8.92
CA LEU A 255 10.91 -13.56 -9.52
C LEU A 255 10.46 -13.62 -10.98
N PHE A 256 9.24 -13.18 -11.28
CA PHE A 256 8.73 -13.19 -12.64
C PHE A 256 9.39 -12.13 -13.53
N ILE A 257 9.73 -10.95 -13.00
CA ILE A 257 10.56 -9.99 -13.75
C ILE A 257 11.90 -10.63 -14.14
N TYR A 258 12.55 -11.32 -13.21
CA TYR A 258 13.81 -11.98 -13.48
C TYR A 258 13.67 -13.06 -14.57
N ILE A 259 12.65 -13.92 -14.46
CA ILE A 259 12.35 -14.95 -15.47
C ILE A 259 12.08 -14.33 -16.85
N SER A 260 11.41 -13.17 -16.91
CA SER A 260 11.13 -12.51 -18.19
C SER A 260 12.34 -11.81 -18.81
N ILE A 261 13.37 -11.47 -18.01
CA ILE A 261 14.62 -10.85 -18.49
C ILE A 261 15.61 -11.90 -19.02
N VAL A 262 15.64 -13.08 -18.40
CA VAL A 262 16.53 -14.21 -18.75
C VAL A 262 16.02 -14.97 -19.97
#